data_AF-A0A2A4YQN3-F1
#
_entry.id   AF-A0A2A4YQN3-F1
#
_cell.length_a   1.000
_cell.length_b   1.000
_cell.length_c   1.000
_cell.angle_alpha   90.00
_cell.angle_beta   90.00
_cell.angle_gamma   90.00
#
_symmetry.space_group_name_H-M   'P 1'
#
loop_
_entity.id
_entity.type
_entity.pdbx_description
1 polymer ?
#
loop_
_entity_poly.entity_id
_entity_poly.type
_entity_poly.pdbx_seq_one_letter_code
_entity_poly.pdbx_strand_id
1 'polypeptide(L)'
;MKREIKFRGWFQQHDGQEFWVYGYFYIDEIGNSYITDGMTHWCVYEDSVGQSVGLNFHGVDVYDGDVIEWEDTTSNYPNVIKGKATIKIIHAFKTEPSMLFCGEDYKVVGNIHENQELVS
;
A
#
# COMPACT_ATOMS: atom_id res chain seq x y z
N MET A 1 22.83 -1.50 -2.41
CA MET A 1 21.73 -0.54 -2.64
C MET A 1 21.26 -0.04 -1.28
N LYS A 2 20.99 1.26 -1.09
CA LYS A 2 20.47 1.78 0.18
C LYS A 2 18.95 1.59 0.21
N ARG A 3 18.39 1.21 1.37
CA ARG A 3 16.93 1.12 1.55
C ARG A 3 16.33 2.52 1.40
N GLU A 4 15.33 2.65 0.55
CA GLU A 4 14.52 3.86 0.44
C GLU A 4 13.34 3.77 1.42
N ILE A 5 13.14 4.81 2.22
CA ILE A 5 11.99 4.93 3.12
C ILE A 5 11.04 5.93 2.45
N LYS A 6 9.93 5.43 1.90
CA LYS A 6 8.91 6.22 1.23
C LYS A 6 7.53 5.88 1.76
N PHE A 7 6.67 6.88 1.78
CA PHE A 7 5.29 6.83 2.24
C PHE A 7 4.38 7.40 1.16
N ARG A 8 3.10 7.06 1.25
CA ARG A 8 2.02 7.75 0.55
C ARG A 8 0.96 8.21 1.54
N GLY A 9 0.15 9.18 1.15
CA GLY A 9 -1.02 9.63 1.89
C GLY A 9 -2.04 10.26 0.96
N TRP A 10 -3.29 10.29 1.38
CA TRP A 10 -4.38 10.92 0.64
C TRP A 10 -4.42 12.40 1.00
N PHE A 11 -4.04 13.25 0.04
CA PHE A 11 -4.00 14.70 0.21
C PHE A 11 -5.40 15.29 0.10
N GLN A 12 -5.75 16.15 1.05
CA GLN A 12 -6.99 16.91 1.04
C GLN A 12 -6.72 18.37 0.69
N GLN A 13 -7.14 18.80 -0.50
CA GLN A 13 -7.11 20.20 -0.88
C GLN A 13 -8.43 20.90 -0.50
N HIS A 14 -8.36 22.17 -0.11
CA HIS A 14 -9.53 22.96 0.30
C HIS A 14 -10.55 23.21 -0.84
N ASP A 15 -10.18 22.99 -2.09
CA ASP A 15 -11.04 23.17 -3.27
C ASP A 15 -11.73 21.85 -3.70
N GLY A 16 -11.60 20.79 -2.91
CA GLY A 16 -12.21 19.49 -3.18
C GLY A 16 -11.39 18.60 -4.12
N GLN A 17 -10.17 19.00 -4.51
CA GLN A 17 -9.24 18.11 -5.18
C GLN A 17 -8.59 17.18 -4.17
N GLU A 18 -8.70 15.87 -4.38
CA GLU A 18 -8.06 14.85 -3.56
C GLU A 18 -7.30 13.86 -4.43
N PHE A 19 -6.10 13.46 -4.00
CA PHE A 19 -5.26 12.50 -4.71
C PHE A 19 -4.16 11.93 -3.80
N TRP A 20 -3.61 10.78 -4.16
CA TRP A 20 -2.43 10.22 -3.51
C TRP A 20 -1.19 11.08 -3.75
N VAL A 21 -0.48 11.40 -2.68
CA VAL A 21 0.85 12.04 -2.70
C VAL A 21 1.90 11.10 -2.13
N TYR A 22 3.15 11.24 -2.54
CA TYR A 22 4.24 10.32 -2.23
C TYR A 22 5.47 11.07 -1.74
N GLY A 23 6.17 10.52 -0.74
CA GLY A 23 7.37 11.14 -0.19
C GLY A 23 7.71 10.67 1.22
N TYR A 24 8.18 11.58 2.05
CA TYR A 24 8.52 11.35 3.45
C TYR A 24 7.35 11.75 4.36
N PHE A 25 7.05 10.91 5.34
CA PHE A 25 6.04 11.19 6.35
C PHE A 25 6.65 11.93 7.54
N TYR A 26 5.96 12.96 8.02
CA TYR A 26 6.24 13.59 9.31
C TYR A 26 4.95 14.12 9.93
N ILE A 27 5.00 14.34 11.24
CA ILE A 27 3.94 14.97 12.02
C ILE A 27 4.48 16.32 12.50
N ASP A 28 3.69 17.39 12.34
CA ASP A 28 4.07 18.73 12.81
C ASP A 28 3.93 18.87 14.35
N GLU A 29 4.25 20.06 14.88
CA GLU A 29 4.22 20.31 16.33
C GLU A 29 2.81 20.25 16.96
N ILE A 30 1.75 20.36 16.15
CA ILE A 30 0.36 20.36 16.61
C ILE A 30 -0.39 19.07 16.26
N GLY A 31 0.29 18.09 15.66
CA GLY A 31 -0.23 16.74 15.41
C GLY A 31 -0.79 16.51 14.00
N ASN A 32 -0.61 17.42 13.05
CA ASN A 32 -1.07 17.20 11.68
C ASN A 32 -0.10 16.28 10.91
N SER A 33 -0.68 15.38 10.12
CA SER A 33 0.05 14.43 9.28
C SER A 33 0.40 15.02 7.92
N TYR A 34 1.66 14.89 7.52
CA TYR A 34 2.15 15.41 6.23
C TYR A 34 2.95 14.38 5.44
N ILE A 35 2.81 14.46 4.12
CA ILE A 35 3.75 13.90 3.15
C ILE A 35 4.54 15.03 2.51
N THR A 36 5.84 14.84 2.29
CA THR A 36 6.69 15.83 1.61
C THR A 36 7.70 15.19 0.66
N ASP A 37 7.95 15.85 -0.48
CA ASP A 37 9.05 15.53 -1.39
C ASP A 37 10.35 16.32 -1.08
N GLY A 38 10.34 17.09 0.02
CA GLY A 38 11.40 18.01 0.43
C GLY A 38 11.22 19.45 -0.05
N MET A 39 10.29 19.68 -0.99
CA MET A 39 9.96 21.01 -1.53
C MET A 39 8.52 21.41 -1.22
N THR A 40 7.59 20.48 -1.37
CA THR A 40 6.15 20.64 -1.15
C THR A 40 5.73 19.82 0.06
N HIS A 41 4.77 20.32 0.81
CA HIS A 41 4.21 19.68 1.99
C HIS A 41 2.71 19.54 1.82
N TRP A 42 2.22 18.31 1.88
CA TRP A 42 0.82 17.95 1.69
C TRP A 42 0.23 17.47 3.00
N CYS A 43 -0.78 18.18 3.51
CA CYS A 43 -1.56 17.73 4.67
C CYS A 43 -2.45 16.55 4.26
N VAL A 44 -2.27 15.41 4.89
CA VAL A 44 -2.96 14.16 4.51
C VAL A 44 -3.83 13.65 5.66
N TYR A 45 -4.82 12.82 5.34
CA TYR A 45 -5.54 12.06 6.38
C TYR A 45 -4.58 11.04 7.01
N GLU A 46 -4.46 11.06 8.35
CA GLU A 46 -3.53 10.19 9.09
C GLU A 46 -3.78 8.70 8.81
N ASP A 47 -5.05 8.29 8.73
CA ASP A 47 -5.45 6.91 8.48
C ASP A 47 -5.17 6.42 7.05
N SER A 48 -4.90 7.33 6.11
CA SER A 48 -4.49 7.01 4.75
C SER A 48 -2.98 6.77 4.59
N VAL A 49 -2.18 7.03 5.62
CA VAL A 49 -0.72 6.96 5.54
C VAL A 49 -0.28 5.50 5.39
N GLY A 50 0.34 5.20 4.24
CA GLY A 50 0.89 3.87 3.93
C GLY A 50 2.40 3.94 3.71
N GLN A 51 3.16 3.09 4.40
CA GLN A 51 4.60 2.94 4.16
C GLN A 51 4.84 1.96 3.01
N SER A 52 5.82 2.23 2.13
CA SER A 52 6.24 1.23 1.15
C SER A 52 6.83 0.00 1.85
N VAL A 53 6.42 -1.19 1.39
CA VAL A 53 6.95 -2.45 1.90
C VAL A 53 8.28 -2.85 1.24
N GLY A 54 8.78 -2.02 0.31
CA GLY A 54 10.05 -2.26 -0.40
C GLY A 54 9.94 -3.27 -1.55
N LEU A 55 8.73 -3.52 -2.03
CA LEU A 55 8.45 -4.40 -3.17
C LEU A 55 7.90 -3.59 -4.34
N ASN A 56 8.19 -4.07 -5.55
CA ASN A 56 7.72 -3.49 -6.79
C ASN A 56 7.21 -4.62 -7.70
N PHE A 57 5.97 -4.49 -8.17
CA PHE A 57 5.33 -5.44 -9.07
C PHE A 57 5.02 -4.73 -10.38
N HIS A 58 5.72 -5.12 -11.45
CA HIS A 58 5.54 -4.53 -12.79
C HIS A 58 5.65 -3.00 -12.83
N GLY A 59 6.60 -2.43 -12.09
CA GLY A 59 6.80 -0.98 -12.01
C GLY A 59 5.94 -0.28 -10.96
N VAL A 60 5.00 -0.98 -10.32
CA VAL A 60 4.15 -0.43 -9.26
C VAL A 60 4.73 -0.77 -7.90
N ASP A 61 5.08 0.27 -7.14
CA ASP A 61 5.51 0.12 -5.76
C ASP A 61 4.33 -0.31 -4.87
N VAL A 62 4.61 -1.25 -3.97
CA VAL A 62 3.64 -1.75 -3.01
C VAL A 62 3.74 -0.95 -1.71
N TYR A 63 2.60 -0.53 -1.21
CA TYR A 63 2.43 0.18 0.06
C TYR A 63 1.55 -0.62 1.02
N ASP A 64 1.72 -0.37 2.32
CA ASP A 64 0.76 -0.84 3.31
C ASP A 64 -0.67 -0.38 2.93
N GLY A 65 -1.62 -1.29 3.04
CA GLY A 65 -2.99 -1.07 2.60
C GLY A 65 -3.31 -1.44 1.16
N ASP A 66 -2.32 -1.74 0.32
CA ASP A 66 -2.58 -2.24 -1.04
C ASP A 66 -3.25 -3.61 -1.02
N VAL A 67 -4.13 -3.85 -1.99
CA VAL A 67 -4.68 -5.17 -2.29
C VAL A 67 -3.85 -5.79 -3.41
N ILE A 68 -3.27 -6.94 -3.12
CA ILE A 68 -2.48 -7.70 -4.07
C ILE A 68 -3.29 -8.92 -4.51
N GLU A 69 -3.31 -9.15 -5.83
CA GLU A 69 -3.83 -10.33 -6.48
C GLU A 69 -2.67 -11.21 -6.94
N TRP A 70 -2.82 -12.53 -6.81
CA TRP A 70 -1.89 -13.52 -7.39
C TRP A 70 -2.62 -14.80 -7.77
N GLU A 71 -2.02 -15.57 -8.68
CA GLU A 71 -2.51 -16.90 -9.06
C GLU A 71 -1.89 -17.97 -8.15
N ASP A 72 -2.73 -18.78 -7.50
CA ASP A 72 -2.26 -19.95 -6.74
C ASP A 72 -2.02 -21.14 -7.68
N THR A 73 -0.79 -21.24 -8.15
CA THR A 73 -0.30 -22.36 -8.97
C THR A 73 0.09 -23.59 -8.14
N THR A 74 0.05 -23.50 -6.81
CA THR A 74 0.42 -24.62 -5.91
C THR A 74 -0.74 -25.58 -5.66
N SER A 75 -1.96 -25.15 -5.93
CA SER A 75 -3.14 -25.99 -5.87
C SER A 75 -3.43 -26.62 -7.23
N ASN A 76 -3.96 -27.85 -7.27
CA ASN A 76 -4.37 -28.53 -8.51
C ASN A 76 -5.54 -27.84 -9.25
N TYR A 77 -5.99 -26.68 -8.78
CA TYR A 77 -7.05 -25.86 -9.35
C TYR A 77 -6.58 -24.40 -9.35
N PRO A 78 -6.21 -23.81 -10.50
CA PRO A 78 -5.79 -22.41 -10.52
C PRO A 78 -6.89 -21.54 -9.93
N ASN A 79 -6.55 -20.83 -8.85
CA ASN A 79 -7.45 -19.92 -8.15
C ASN A 79 -6.77 -18.55 -8.07
N VAL A 80 -7.53 -17.50 -8.31
CA VAL A 80 -7.09 -16.13 -8.08
C VAL A 80 -7.31 -15.80 -6.61
N ILE A 81 -6.25 -15.44 -5.90
CA ILE A 81 -6.31 -15.07 -4.48
C ILE A 81 -5.99 -13.58 -4.34
N LYS A 82 -6.72 -12.91 -3.43
CA LYS A 82 -6.49 -11.52 -3.05
C LYS A 82 -6.09 -11.41 -1.58
N GLY A 83 -5.20 -10.47 -1.28
CA GLY A 83 -4.70 -10.25 0.07
C GLY A 83 -4.22 -8.82 0.28
N LYS A 84 -4.20 -8.40 1.55
CA LYS A 84 -3.73 -7.06 1.91
C LYS A 84 -2.21 -7.07 2.09
N ALA A 85 -1.53 -6.16 1.41
CA ALA A 85 -0.16 -5.78 1.71
C ALA A 85 -0.12 -5.13 3.08
N THR A 86 0.61 -5.76 3.99
CA THR A 86 1.12 -5.08 5.19
C THR A 86 2.59 -5.47 5.33
N ILE A 87 3.31 -4.87 6.28
CA ILE A 87 4.67 -5.33 6.65
C ILE A 87 4.69 -6.84 6.99
N LYS A 88 3.51 -7.43 7.29
CA LYS A 88 3.23 -8.86 7.29
C LYS A 88 2.05 -9.16 6.34
N ILE A 89 2.27 -9.75 5.18
CA ILE A 89 1.14 -10.12 4.30
C ILE A 89 0.26 -11.14 5.04
N ILE A 90 -1.02 -10.80 5.24
CA ILE A 90 -2.02 -11.71 5.79
C ILE A 90 -2.74 -12.32 4.59
N HIS A 91 -2.47 -13.58 4.30
CA HIS A 91 -3.27 -14.35 3.35
C HIS A 91 -4.70 -14.49 3.90
N ALA A 92 -5.71 -14.20 3.09
CA ALA A 92 -7.13 -14.34 3.47
C ALA A 92 -7.51 -15.76 3.97
N PHE A 93 -6.67 -16.76 3.67
CA PHE A 93 -6.92 -18.18 3.99
C PHE A 93 -5.91 -18.80 4.99
N LYS A 94 -4.96 -18.05 5.55
CA LYS A 94 -4.01 -18.59 6.54
C LYS A 94 -3.93 -17.68 7.77
N THR A 95 -4.14 -18.27 8.94
CA THR A 95 -3.99 -17.64 10.27
C THR A 95 -2.54 -17.35 10.63
N GLU A 96 -1.58 -17.74 9.80
CA GLU A 96 -0.16 -17.46 10.01
C GLU A 96 0.41 -16.54 8.92
N PRO A 97 1.20 -15.52 9.29
CA PRO A 97 1.83 -14.62 8.34
C PRO A 97 2.81 -15.41 7.47
N SER A 98 2.50 -15.53 6.18
CA SER A 98 3.40 -16.12 5.21
C SER A 98 4.26 -15.03 4.58
N MET A 99 5.56 -15.31 4.45
CA MET A 99 6.42 -14.51 3.58
C MET A 99 5.82 -14.46 2.17
N LEU A 100 5.80 -13.25 1.60
CA LEU A 100 5.46 -13.05 0.20
C LEU A 100 6.46 -13.86 -0.63
N PHE A 101 6.00 -14.92 -1.28
CA PHE A 101 6.81 -15.54 -2.33
C PHE A 101 6.86 -14.53 -3.47
N CYS A 102 8.03 -14.05 -3.82
CA CYS A 102 8.24 -13.18 -4.98
C CYS A 102 8.07 -14.03 -6.25
N GLY A 103 6.82 -14.34 -6.62
CA GLY A 103 6.46 -14.88 -7.93
C GLY A 103 6.29 -13.76 -8.95
N GLU A 104 6.32 -14.09 -10.25
CA GLU A 104 6.06 -13.12 -11.33
C GLU A 104 4.57 -12.76 -11.45
N ASP A 105 3.69 -13.45 -10.70
CA ASP A 105 2.24 -13.38 -10.87
C ASP A 105 1.52 -12.43 -9.90
N TYR A 106 2.27 -11.58 -9.17
CA TYR A 106 1.69 -10.64 -8.23
C TYR A 106 1.33 -9.31 -8.90
N LYS A 107 0.16 -8.76 -8.56
CA LYS A 107 -0.30 -7.47 -9.07
C LYS A 107 -1.02 -6.67 -7.99
N VAL A 108 -0.71 -5.38 -7.90
CA VAL A 108 -1.54 -4.44 -7.11
C VAL A 108 -2.83 -4.17 -7.89
N VAL A 109 -3.98 -4.47 -7.28
CA VAL A 109 -5.31 -4.35 -7.91
C VAL A 109 -6.20 -3.29 -7.25
N GLY A 110 -5.73 -2.67 -6.17
CA GLY A 110 -6.45 -1.64 -5.44
C GLY A 110 -5.81 -1.36 -4.09
N ASN A 111 -6.52 -0.63 -3.23
CA ASN A 111 -6.15 -0.45 -1.82
C ASN A 111 -7.41 -0.37 -0.94
N ILE A 112 -7.23 -0.49 0.36
CA ILE A 112 -8.33 -0.52 1.33
C ILE A 112 -9.16 0.79 1.41
N HIS A 113 -8.64 1.90 0.89
CA HIS A 113 -9.34 3.19 0.91
C HIS A 113 -10.25 3.34 -0.31
N GLU A 114 -9.75 2.97 -1.49
CA GLU A 114 -10.46 3.12 -2.77
C GLU A 114 -11.25 1.88 -3.20
N ASN A 115 -10.91 0.69 -2.68
CA ASN A 115 -11.44 -0.60 -3.13
C ASN A 115 -11.89 -1.48 -1.95
N GLN A 116 -12.79 -0.96 -1.13
CA GLN A 116 -13.31 -1.68 0.05
C GLN A 116 -13.99 -3.00 -0.32
N GLU A 117 -14.56 -3.11 -1.52
CA GLU A 117 -15.18 -4.32 -2.07
C GLU A 117 -14.20 -5.46 -2.32
N LEU A 118 -12.90 -5.19 -2.40
CA LEU A 118 -11.88 -6.21 -2.63
C LEU A 118 -11.41 -6.90 -1.34
N VAL A 119 -11.82 -6.38 -0.18
CA VAL A 119 -11.37 -6.84 1.15
C VAL A 119 -12.52 -7.16 2.11
N SER A 120 -13.77 -7.16 1.63
CA SER A 120 -14.99 -7.47 2.41
C SER A 120 -15.23 -8.95 2.60
#